data_AF-A0A940FU98-F1
#
_entry.id   AF-A0A940FU98-F1
#
_cell.length_a   1.000
_cell.length_b   1.000
_cell.length_c   1.000
_cell.angle_alpha   90.00
_cell.angle_beta   90.00
_cell.angle_gamma   90.00
#
_symmetry.space_group_name_H-M   'P 1'
#
loop_
_entity.id
_entity.type
_entity.pdbx_description
1 polymer ?
#
loop_
_entity_poly.entity_id
_entity_poly.type
_entity_poly.pdbx_seq_one_letter_code
_entity_poly.pdbx_strand_id
1 'polypeptide(L)'
;MTRRARTIIIILSAIVLIVIGGLYFLRSFLSAFAPPKVTVTKQSIRTNRDFVNGVTIEKIQVDSIGENKYPIKYTVLYATSCNIHHPNNKPPDPPSVIEFNKLGKYSWDEDTFQTRYIHSGLKRTPLDTSSQSGWLNKFGKHPACPIVFEQQQWYFITVGDPQVTGIFFYIDSAGKEYQYFLASGVSPI
;
A
#
# COMPACT_ATOMS: atom_id res chain seq x y z
N MET A 1 13.41 -57.20 7.18
CA MET A 1 12.20 -56.35 7.09
C MET A 1 11.16 -57.04 6.23
N THR A 2 10.00 -57.39 6.79
CA THR A 2 8.97 -58.16 6.06
C THR A 2 8.29 -57.30 5.00
N ARG A 3 7.77 -57.90 3.91
CA ARG A 3 7.02 -57.18 2.86
C ARG A 3 5.90 -56.31 3.46
N ARG A 4 5.18 -56.82 4.46
CA ARG A 4 4.14 -56.08 5.20
C ARG A 4 4.68 -54.84 5.90
N ALA A 5 5.84 -54.93 6.57
CA ALA A 5 6.45 -53.78 7.25
C ALA A 5 6.88 -52.68 6.26
N ARG A 6 7.38 -53.05 5.07
CA ARG A 6 7.69 -52.07 4.00
C ARG A 6 6.43 -51.38 3.47
N THR A 7 5.36 -52.13 3.23
CA THR A 7 4.09 -51.57 2.75
C THR A 7 3.49 -50.60 3.77
N ILE A 8 3.52 -50.94 5.07
CA ILE A 8 3.01 -50.08 6.15
C ILE A 8 3.78 -48.76 6.21
N ILE A 9 5.11 -48.80 6.09
CA ILE A 9 5.94 -47.58 6.11
C ILE A 9 5.64 -46.71 4.89
N ILE A 10 5.53 -47.28 3.69
CA ILE A 10 5.20 -46.51 2.48
C ILE A 10 3.85 -45.81 2.63
N ILE A 11 2.85 -46.51 3.17
CA ILE A 11 1.51 -45.95 3.40
C ILE A 11 1.57 -44.82 4.43
N LEU A 12 2.26 -45.02 5.56
CA LEU A 12 2.42 -43.98 6.59
C LEU A 12 3.15 -42.76 6.05
N SER A 13 4.23 -42.95 5.28
CA SER A 13 4.98 -41.86 4.64
C SER A 13 4.10 -41.09 3.66
N ALA A 14 3.26 -41.77 2.87
CA ALA A 14 2.34 -41.14 1.95
C ALA A 14 1.26 -40.32 2.69
N ILE A 15 0.70 -40.85 3.78
CA ILE A 15 -0.27 -40.13 4.62
C ILE A 15 0.37 -38.87 5.22
N VAL A 16 1.59 -38.98 5.75
CA VAL A 16 2.32 -37.82 6.30
C VAL A 16 2.56 -36.75 5.23
N LEU A 17 2.97 -37.14 4.02
CA LEU A 17 3.15 -36.20 2.91
C LEU A 17 1.84 -35.51 2.50
N ILE A 18 0.73 -36.24 2.45
CA ILE A 18 -0.59 -35.67 2.14
C ILE A 18 -1.03 -34.68 3.22
N VAL A 19 -0.85 -35.03 4.50
CA VAL A 19 -1.22 -34.14 5.61
C VAL A 19 -0.36 -32.87 5.62
N ILE A 20 0.96 -33.01 5.46
CA ILE A 20 1.88 -31.85 5.41
C ILE A 20 1.58 -30.98 4.19
N GLY A 21 1.40 -31.59 3.01
CA GLY A 21 1.08 -30.89 1.78
C GLY A 21 -0.28 -30.18 1.86
N GLY A 22 -1.30 -30.84 2.42
CA GLY A 22 -2.62 -30.26 2.63
C GLY A 22 -2.59 -29.08 3.60
N LEU A 23 -1.87 -29.20 4.73
CA LEU A 23 -1.68 -28.08 5.68
C LEU A 23 -0.93 -26.91 5.05
N TYR A 24 0.11 -27.18 4.26
CA TYR A 24 0.85 -26.13 3.54
C TYR A 24 -0.05 -25.40 2.55
N PHE A 25 -0.81 -26.14 1.74
CA PHE A 25 -1.73 -25.56 0.76
C PHE A 25 -2.81 -24.72 1.44
N LEU A 26 -3.43 -25.24 2.51
CA LEU A 26 -4.45 -24.52 3.27
C LEU A 26 -3.90 -23.22 3.87
N ARG A 27 -2.70 -23.27 4.46
CA ARG A 27 -2.03 -22.09 5.00
C ARG A 27 -1.73 -21.05 3.91
N SER A 28 -1.19 -21.49 2.77
CA SER A 28 -0.89 -20.61 1.64
C SER A 28 -2.16 -19.96 1.08
N PHE A 29 -3.22 -20.75 0.90
CA PHE A 29 -4.53 -20.28 0.43
C PHE A 29 -5.13 -19.26 1.39
N LEU A 30 -5.22 -19.58 2.68
CA LEU A 30 -5.76 -18.66 3.70
C LEU A 30 -4.91 -17.39 3.83
N SER A 31 -3.59 -17.48 3.66
CA SER A 31 -2.72 -16.29 3.69
C SER A 31 -2.95 -15.32 2.53
N ALA A 32 -3.43 -15.81 1.38
CA ALA A 32 -3.82 -14.95 0.25
C ALA A 32 -5.07 -14.11 0.55
N PHE A 33 -5.86 -14.48 1.56
CA PHE A 33 -6.99 -13.68 2.07
C PHE A 33 -6.60 -12.80 3.28
N ALA A 34 -5.38 -12.89 3.80
CA ALA A 34 -4.96 -12.02 4.90
C ALA A 34 -4.84 -10.57 4.40
N PRO A 35 -5.38 -9.58 5.12
CA PRO A 35 -5.35 -8.20 4.66
C PRO A 35 -3.92 -7.72 4.41
N PRO A 36 -3.73 -6.89 3.37
CA PRO A 36 -2.43 -6.29 3.09
C PRO A 36 -2.00 -5.44 4.28
N LYS A 37 -0.78 -5.69 4.75
CA LYS A 37 -0.12 -4.92 5.78
C LYS A 37 0.82 -3.95 5.09
N VAL A 38 0.38 -2.71 4.95
CA VAL A 38 1.23 -1.64 4.46
C VAL A 38 1.99 -1.04 5.64
N THR A 39 3.25 -0.69 5.46
CA THR A 39 4.06 0.01 6.44
C THR A 39 4.81 1.14 5.75
N VAL A 40 4.54 2.35 6.20
CA VAL A 40 5.19 3.59 5.76
C VAL A 40 6.27 3.96 6.76
N THR A 41 7.42 4.34 6.24
CA THR A 41 8.56 4.87 7.00
C THR A 41 9.07 6.12 6.30
N LYS A 42 9.97 6.87 6.92
CA LYS A 42 10.64 8.00 6.27
C LYS A 42 11.35 7.66 4.95
N GLN A 43 11.79 6.42 4.78
CA GLN A 43 12.64 6.00 3.65
C GLN A 43 11.93 5.09 2.64
N SER A 44 10.81 4.47 3.04
CA SER A 44 10.14 3.49 2.19
C SER A 44 8.67 3.27 2.53
N ILE A 45 7.93 2.71 1.56
CA ILE A 45 6.62 2.11 1.76
C ILE A 45 6.74 0.63 1.40
N ARG A 46 6.28 -0.24 2.29
CA ARG A 46 6.36 -1.69 2.15
C ARG A 46 4.98 -2.29 2.29
N THR A 47 4.73 -3.38 1.59
CA THR A 47 3.57 -4.23 1.82
C THR A 47 4.00 -5.69 1.90
N ASN A 48 3.22 -6.52 2.60
CA ASN A 48 3.40 -7.97 2.58
C ASN A 48 2.85 -8.62 1.30
N ARG A 49 2.30 -7.81 0.39
CA ARG A 49 1.91 -8.15 -0.98
C ARG A 49 2.75 -7.31 -1.95
N ASP A 50 2.35 -7.25 -3.21
CA ASP A 50 2.96 -6.36 -4.20
C ASP A 50 2.07 -5.14 -4.46
N PHE A 51 2.68 -3.98 -4.71
CA PHE A 51 1.95 -2.80 -5.15
C PHE A 51 1.54 -3.01 -6.61
N VAL A 52 0.28 -3.28 -6.92
CA VAL A 52 -0.15 -3.53 -8.32
C VAL A 52 -0.45 -2.23 -9.08
N ASN A 53 -1.02 -1.25 -8.38
CA ASN A 53 -1.50 0.02 -8.96
C ASN A 53 -0.70 1.23 -8.46
N GLY A 54 0.53 0.99 -8.00
CA GLY A 54 1.38 2.07 -7.50
C GLY A 54 0.93 2.66 -6.16
N VAL A 55 1.49 3.83 -5.83
CA VAL A 55 1.24 4.54 -4.56
C VAL A 55 1.18 6.04 -4.81
N THR A 56 0.13 6.69 -4.33
CA THR A 56 0.01 8.16 -4.32
C THR A 56 0.32 8.69 -2.93
N ILE A 57 1.11 9.76 -2.85
CA ILE A 57 1.47 10.43 -1.60
C ILE A 57 1.11 11.90 -1.73
N GLU A 58 0.25 12.37 -0.85
CA GLU A 58 -0.23 13.76 -0.82
C GLU A 58 0.30 14.44 0.45
N LYS A 59 0.97 15.58 0.32
CA LYS A 59 1.29 16.47 1.45
C LYS A 59 0.05 17.29 1.76
N ILE A 60 -0.42 17.25 3.00
CA ILE A 60 -1.69 17.87 3.39
C ILE A 60 -1.51 18.92 4.49
N GLN A 61 -2.15 20.06 4.33
CA GLN A 61 -2.36 21.02 5.41
C GLN A 61 -3.63 20.64 6.15
N VAL A 62 -3.51 20.33 7.43
CA VAL A 62 -4.66 19.90 8.23
C VAL A 62 -5.47 21.11 8.69
N ASP A 63 -6.76 21.11 8.36
CA ASP A 63 -7.72 22.11 8.82
C ASP A 63 -8.43 21.64 10.09
N SER A 64 -8.72 20.34 10.21
CA SER A 64 -9.26 19.75 11.44
C SER A 64 -8.92 18.26 11.61
N ILE A 65 -8.77 17.85 12.87
CA ILE A 65 -8.54 16.47 13.31
C ILE A 65 -9.84 15.92 13.89
N GLY A 66 -10.19 14.68 13.53
CA GLY A 66 -11.35 13.97 14.09
C GLY A 66 -11.06 13.29 15.43
N GLU A 67 -12.10 12.71 16.04
CA GLU A 67 -12.01 12.02 17.35
C GLU A 67 -10.97 10.90 17.37
N ASN A 68 -10.79 10.23 16.24
CA ASN A 68 -9.83 9.14 16.04
C ASN A 68 -8.37 9.62 15.83
N LYS A 69 -8.09 10.91 16.07
CA LYS A 69 -6.76 11.55 15.99
C LYS A 69 -6.12 11.56 14.61
N TYR A 70 -6.93 11.50 13.54
CA TYR A 70 -6.46 11.69 12.16
C TYR A 70 -7.22 12.85 11.47
N PRO A 71 -6.67 13.44 10.40
CA PRO A 71 -7.30 14.54 9.66
C PRO A 71 -8.66 14.18 9.06
N ILE A 72 -9.66 15.03 9.31
CA ILE A 72 -11.01 14.90 8.70
C ILE A 72 -11.32 16.03 7.72
N LYS A 73 -10.57 17.14 7.80
CA LYS A 73 -10.63 18.24 6.83
C LYS A 73 -9.21 18.73 6.60
N TYR A 74 -8.83 18.86 5.34
CA TYR A 74 -7.49 19.25 4.97
C TYR A 74 -7.42 19.76 3.53
N THR A 75 -6.34 20.47 3.24
CA THR A 75 -5.98 20.92 1.90
C THR A 75 -4.80 20.11 1.40
N VAL A 76 -4.92 19.43 0.25
CA VAL A 76 -3.76 18.86 -0.44
C VAL A 76 -2.96 20.02 -1.01
N LEU A 77 -1.66 20.08 -0.71
CA LEU A 77 -0.76 21.12 -1.21
C LEU A 77 0.07 20.63 -2.40
N TYR A 78 0.32 19.33 -2.41
CA TYR A 78 1.25 18.65 -3.30
C TYR A 78 0.89 17.17 -3.33
N ALA A 79 0.96 16.56 -4.51
CA ALA A 79 0.77 15.13 -4.68
C ALA A 79 1.86 14.56 -5.58
N THR A 80 2.32 13.37 -5.25
CA THR A 80 3.16 12.56 -6.13
C THR A 80 2.58 11.18 -6.29
N SER A 81 2.82 10.57 -7.45
CA SER A 81 2.46 9.19 -7.72
C SER A 81 3.68 8.36 -8.09
N CYS A 82 3.79 7.20 -7.45
CA CYS A 82 4.59 6.08 -7.91
C CYS A 82 3.76 5.24 -8.86
N ASN A 83 4.09 5.25 -10.15
CA ASN A 83 3.52 4.30 -11.10
C ASN A 83 4.56 3.21 -11.41
N ILE A 84 4.10 1.99 -11.63
CA ILE A 84 5.02 0.90 -11.98
C ILE A 84 5.37 1.03 -13.44
N HIS A 85 6.66 0.96 -13.76
CA HIS A 85 7.09 1.09 -15.15
C HIS A 85 6.84 -0.22 -15.89
N HIS A 86 6.04 -0.18 -16.97
CA HIS A 86 5.80 -1.33 -17.85
C HIS A 86 6.71 -1.31 -19.10
N PRO A 87 7.98 -1.75 -19.03
CA PRO A 87 8.78 -1.87 -20.24
C PRO A 87 8.13 -2.90 -21.18
N ASN A 88 7.92 -2.51 -22.44
CA ASN A 88 7.38 -3.36 -23.51
C ASN A 88 5.90 -3.80 -23.34
N ASN A 89 5.05 -2.98 -22.69
CA ASN A 89 3.62 -3.28 -22.46
C ASN A 89 3.35 -4.60 -21.71
N LYS A 90 4.35 -5.16 -21.03
CA LYS A 90 4.17 -6.30 -20.12
C LYS A 90 4.09 -5.78 -18.68
N PRO A 91 3.17 -6.31 -17.85
CA PRO A 91 3.23 -6.11 -16.40
C PRO A 91 4.60 -6.60 -15.90
N PRO A 92 5.47 -5.72 -15.37
CA PRO A 92 6.62 -6.21 -14.64
C PRO A 92 6.13 -6.86 -13.34
N ASP A 93 6.98 -7.64 -12.69
CA ASP A 93 6.70 -8.07 -11.33
C ASP A 93 6.56 -6.83 -10.45
N PRO A 94 5.37 -6.59 -9.87
CA PRO A 94 5.15 -5.44 -9.02
C PRO A 94 6.04 -5.54 -7.77
N PRO A 95 6.63 -4.43 -7.29
CA PRO A 95 7.47 -4.48 -6.11
C PRO A 95 6.62 -4.57 -4.84
N SER A 96 7.14 -5.21 -3.80
CA SER A 96 6.60 -5.17 -2.44
C SER A 96 7.17 -4.04 -1.58
N VAL A 97 8.21 -3.37 -2.08
CA VAL A 97 8.91 -2.27 -1.41
C VAL A 97 9.20 -1.16 -2.41
N ILE A 98 8.87 0.06 -2.03
CA ILE A 98 9.22 1.27 -2.74
C ILE A 98 10.15 2.09 -1.84
N GLU A 99 11.40 2.25 -2.26
CA GLU A 99 12.39 3.08 -1.56
C GLU A 99 12.44 4.46 -2.20
N PHE A 100 12.36 5.53 -1.42
CA PHE A 100 12.26 6.86 -2.02
C PHE A 100 13.59 7.29 -2.66
N ASN A 101 14.67 7.07 -1.93
CA ASN A 101 16.03 7.47 -2.26
C ASN A 101 16.80 6.47 -3.14
N LYS A 102 16.14 5.47 -3.75
CA LYS A 102 16.79 4.54 -4.69
C LYS A 102 16.00 4.40 -6.00
N LEU A 103 16.75 4.16 -7.08
CA LEU A 103 16.19 3.78 -8.37
C LEU A 103 15.49 2.42 -8.22
N GLY A 104 14.31 2.28 -8.81
CA GLY A 104 13.55 1.03 -8.81
C GLY A 104 12.82 0.78 -10.12
N LYS A 105 12.00 -0.27 -10.16
CA LYS A 105 11.17 -0.63 -11.33
C LYS A 105 9.88 0.21 -11.42
N TYR A 106 9.98 1.50 -11.11
CA TYR A 106 8.86 2.43 -10.99
C TYR A 106 9.23 3.80 -11.58
N SER A 107 8.23 4.56 -11.97
CA SER A 107 8.34 5.94 -12.45
C SER A 107 7.49 6.88 -11.61
N TRP A 108 7.96 8.12 -11.47
CA TRP A 108 7.37 9.12 -10.57
C TRP A 108 6.93 10.37 -11.28
N ASP A 109 5.71 10.81 -10.98
CA ASP A 109 5.21 12.12 -11.38
C ASP A 109 4.86 12.93 -10.14
N GLU A 110 5.01 14.24 -10.25
CA GLU A 110 4.76 15.20 -9.19
C GLU A 110 3.84 16.27 -9.74
N ASP A 111 2.79 16.60 -8.98
CA ASP A 111 1.87 17.67 -9.32
C ASP A 111 1.58 18.52 -8.09
N THR A 112 1.60 19.83 -8.28
CA THR A 112 1.23 20.79 -7.25
C THR A 112 -0.17 21.28 -7.56
N PHE A 113 -1.13 20.87 -6.74
CA PHE A 113 -2.47 21.41 -6.80
C PHE A 113 -2.98 21.66 -5.40
N GLN A 114 -3.87 22.64 -5.28
CA GLN A 114 -4.55 22.96 -4.04
C GLN A 114 -6.00 22.54 -4.14
N THR A 115 -6.35 21.46 -3.45
CA THR A 115 -7.72 20.96 -3.36
C THR A 115 -8.06 20.67 -1.92
N ARG A 116 -9.19 21.21 -1.48
CA ARG A 116 -9.73 20.97 -0.14
C ARG A 116 -10.58 19.72 -0.13
N TYR A 117 -10.41 18.90 0.89
CA TYR A 117 -11.17 17.68 1.10
C TYR A 117 -11.81 17.66 2.48
N ILE A 118 -12.98 17.02 2.53
CA ILE A 118 -13.59 16.55 3.77
C ILE A 118 -13.71 15.03 3.72
N HIS A 119 -13.31 14.37 4.81
CA HIS A 119 -13.51 12.95 5.02
C HIS A 119 -14.80 12.70 5.79
N SER A 120 -15.63 11.83 5.23
CA SER A 120 -16.80 11.27 5.91
C SER A 120 -16.71 9.75 5.86
N GLY A 121 -16.32 9.16 6.99
CA GLY A 121 -15.95 7.74 7.06
C GLY A 121 -14.79 7.42 6.12
N LEU A 122 -15.04 6.52 5.16
CA LEU A 122 -14.05 6.04 4.20
C LEU A 122 -13.98 6.87 2.92
N LYS A 123 -14.92 7.80 2.73
CA LYS A 123 -15.02 8.61 1.52
C LYS A 123 -14.38 9.97 1.76
N ARG A 124 -13.52 10.40 0.83
CA ARG A 124 -13.08 11.79 0.70
C ARG A 124 -13.93 12.50 -0.34
N THR A 125 -14.40 13.70 -0.02
CA THR A 125 -15.20 14.53 -0.94
C THR A 125 -14.46 15.85 -1.17
N PRO A 126 -14.17 16.22 -2.43
CA PRO A 126 -13.59 17.52 -2.71
C PRO A 126 -14.60 18.62 -2.39
N LEU A 127 -14.14 19.69 -1.77
CA LEU A 127 -14.95 20.88 -1.48
C LEU A 127 -14.90 21.89 -2.64
N ASP A 128 -13.93 21.76 -3.53
CA ASP A 128 -13.73 22.65 -4.67
C ASP A 128 -14.31 21.99 -5.94
N THR A 129 -15.26 22.65 -6.61
CA THR A 129 -15.97 22.14 -7.79
C THR A 129 -15.12 22.11 -9.06
N SER A 130 -13.99 22.83 -9.10
CA SER A 130 -13.11 22.90 -10.27
C SER A 130 -11.93 21.92 -10.25
N SER A 131 -11.75 21.15 -9.16
CA SER A 131 -10.54 20.36 -8.96
C SER A 131 -10.56 18.98 -9.61
N GLN A 132 -11.35 18.76 -10.66
CA GLN A 132 -11.18 17.60 -11.53
C GLN A 132 -9.92 17.78 -12.40
N SER A 133 -8.76 17.98 -11.78
CA SER A 133 -7.49 17.89 -12.48
C SER A 133 -7.20 16.41 -12.74
N GLY A 134 -7.25 16.05 -14.03
CA GLY A 134 -7.12 14.70 -14.57
C GLY A 134 -5.88 13.96 -14.10
N TRP A 135 -6.03 13.21 -13.01
CA TRP A 135 -5.05 12.26 -12.49
C TRP A 135 -5.25 10.87 -13.12
N LEU A 136 -5.50 10.79 -14.42
CA LEU A 136 -5.54 9.51 -15.13
C LEU A 136 -4.18 9.28 -15.77
N ASN A 137 -3.42 8.33 -15.20
CA ASN A 137 -2.32 7.61 -15.86
C ASN A 137 -1.18 8.47 -16.44
N LYS A 138 -0.68 9.48 -15.70
CA LYS A 138 0.62 10.05 -16.06
C LYS A 138 1.74 9.11 -15.62
N PHE A 139 2.40 8.48 -16.59
CA PHE A 139 3.66 7.78 -16.31
C PHE A 139 4.72 8.81 -15.98
N GLY A 140 5.37 8.62 -14.84
CA GLY A 140 6.30 9.57 -14.29
C GLY A 140 7.52 9.84 -15.15
N LYS A 141 8.07 11.06 -15.03
CA LYS A 141 9.31 11.48 -15.71
C LYS A 141 10.56 11.13 -14.91
N HIS A 142 10.41 10.77 -13.63
CA HIS A 142 11.55 10.55 -12.73
C HIS A 142 11.74 9.07 -12.41
N PRO A 143 12.99 8.56 -12.39
CA PRO A 143 13.29 7.14 -12.13
C PRO A 143 13.42 6.80 -10.64
N ALA A 144 13.34 7.79 -9.75
CA ALA A 144 13.33 7.65 -8.29
C ALA A 144 12.28 8.59 -7.68
N CYS A 145 11.84 8.34 -6.43
CA CYS A 145 10.94 9.22 -5.70
C CYS A 145 11.73 10.16 -4.82
N PRO A 146 11.93 11.42 -5.19
CA PRO A 146 12.59 12.34 -4.29
C PRO A 146 11.66 12.83 -3.16
N ILE A 147 10.75 11.99 -2.63
CA ILE A 147 10.00 12.36 -1.43
C ILE A 147 10.93 12.38 -0.23
N VAL A 148 10.84 13.50 0.49
CA VAL A 148 11.41 13.66 1.81
C VAL A 148 10.26 14.02 2.73
N PHE A 149 9.94 13.11 3.65
CA PHE A 149 8.92 13.38 4.65
C PHE A 149 9.46 14.36 5.70
N GLU A 150 8.75 15.48 5.86
CA GLU A 150 9.07 16.56 6.78
C GLU A 150 8.52 16.26 8.19
N GLN A 151 9.22 16.74 9.21
CA GLN A 151 8.72 16.70 10.58
C GLN A 151 7.55 17.67 10.74
N GLN A 152 6.64 17.33 11.66
CA GLN A 152 5.41 18.06 11.96
C GLN A 152 4.46 18.22 10.76
N GLN A 153 4.64 17.39 9.73
CA GLN A 153 3.86 17.43 8.51
C GLN A 153 3.00 16.17 8.38
N TRP A 154 1.76 16.37 7.93
CA TRP A 154 0.84 15.29 7.59
C TRP A 154 0.92 14.93 6.12
N TYR A 155 0.77 13.64 5.86
CA TYR A 155 0.69 13.06 4.53
C TYR A 155 -0.51 12.12 4.45
N PHE A 156 -1.18 12.11 3.30
CA PHE A 156 -2.20 11.12 2.98
C PHE A 156 -1.69 10.23 1.85
N ILE A 157 -1.67 8.93 2.09
CA ILE A 157 -1.08 7.94 1.19
C ILE A 157 -2.19 7.03 0.72
N THR A 158 -2.36 6.93 -0.59
CA THR A 158 -3.27 5.98 -1.22
C THR A 158 -2.44 4.89 -1.86
N VAL A 159 -2.66 3.66 -1.45
CA VAL A 159 -2.17 2.48 -2.15
C VAL A 159 -3.32 1.98 -3.02
N GLY A 160 -3.08 1.57 -4.26
CA GLY A 160 -4.16 1.06 -5.11
C GLY A 160 -4.61 -0.36 -4.74
N ASP A 161 -4.72 -0.62 -3.43
CA ASP A 161 -5.22 -1.85 -2.84
C ASP A 161 -6.68 -1.66 -2.40
N PRO A 162 -7.61 -2.55 -2.80
CA PRO A 162 -9.03 -2.40 -2.49
C PRO A 162 -9.36 -2.46 -0.98
N GLN A 163 -8.47 -2.95 -0.12
CA GLN A 163 -8.72 -3.07 1.32
C GLN A 163 -8.27 -1.84 2.14
N VAL A 164 -7.40 -1.01 1.57
CA VAL A 164 -6.85 0.18 2.23
C VAL A 164 -7.27 1.39 1.42
N THR A 165 -8.25 2.14 1.93
CA THR A 165 -8.73 3.35 1.25
C THR A 165 -7.74 4.51 1.37
N GLY A 166 -6.91 4.49 2.40
CA GLY A 166 -5.81 5.43 2.58
C GLY A 166 -5.11 5.25 3.92
N ILE A 167 -3.95 5.89 4.04
CA ILE A 167 -3.11 5.87 5.23
C ILE A 167 -2.72 7.30 5.51
N PHE A 168 -3.08 7.81 6.69
CA PHE A 168 -2.47 9.05 7.17
C PHE A 168 -1.13 8.75 7.82
N PHE A 169 -0.13 9.51 7.43
CA PHE A 169 1.22 9.42 7.96
C PHE A 169 1.63 10.77 8.54
N TYR A 170 2.14 10.75 9.77
CA TYR A 170 2.60 11.93 10.48
C TYR A 170 3.95 11.66 11.15
N ILE A 171 4.85 12.62 11.07
CA ILE A 171 6.12 12.60 11.79
C ILE A 171 6.06 13.70 12.84
N ASP A 172 6.21 13.37 14.11
CA ASP A 172 6.23 14.39 15.17
C ASP A 172 7.56 15.18 15.21
N SER A 173 7.62 16.18 16.08
CA SER A 173 8.82 17.00 16.29
C SER A 173 10.03 16.21 16.80
N ALA A 174 9.82 15.07 17.48
CA ALA A 174 10.89 14.16 17.89
C ALA A 174 11.30 13.19 16.76
N GLY A 175 10.64 13.28 15.60
CA GLY A 175 10.89 12.42 14.45
C GLY A 175 10.24 11.05 14.55
N LYS A 176 9.34 10.81 15.51
CA LYS A 176 8.59 9.56 15.63
C LYS A 176 7.46 9.52 14.62
N GLU A 177 7.30 8.36 14.01
CA GLU A 177 6.37 8.10 12.92
C GLU A 177 5.03 7.56 13.46
N TYR A 178 3.91 8.09 12.95
CA TYR A 178 2.56 7.66 13.27
C TYR A 178 1.82 7.33 11.98
N GLN A 179 1.10 6.20 11.99
CA GLN A 179 0.33 5.70 10.86
C GLN A 179 -1.10 5.41 11.29
N TYR A 180 -2.06 5.93 10.53
CA TYR A 180 -3.49 5.74 10.76
C TYR A 180 -4.13 5.16 9.50
N PHE A 181 -4.59 3.91 9.59
CA PHE A 181 -5.19 3.21 8.46
C PHE A 181 -6.67 3.51 8.35
N LEU A 182 -7.12 3.84 7.14
CA LEU A 182 -8.53 3.86 6.76
C LEU A 182 -8.86 2.53 6.08
N ALA A 183 -9.46 1.61 6.82
CA ALA A 183 -9.87 0.31 6.32
C ALA A 183 -11.08 0.45 5.39
N SER A 184 -11.05 -0.13 4.18
CA SER A 184 -12.14 0.04 3.22
C SER A 184 -13.44 -0.66 3.59
N GLY A 185 -13.42 -1.55 4.58
CA GLY A 185 -14.54 -2.42 4.93
C GLY A 185 -14.86 -3.50 3.88
N VAL A 186 -14.08 -3.56 2.80
CA VAL A 186 -14.22 -4.57 1.74
C VAL A 186 -13.40 -5.80 2.12
N SER A 187 -14.05 -6.97 2.16
CA SER A 187 -13.37 -8.26 2.33
C SER A 187 -12.50 -8.56 1.10
N PRO A 188 -11.31 -9.19 1.25
CA PRO A 188 -10.67 -9.85 0.11
C PRO A 188 -11.68 -10.78 -0.56
N ILE A 189 -11.91 -10.58 -1.86
CA ILE A 189 -12.64 -11.53 -2.72
C ILE A 189 -11.61 -12.53 -3.27
#